data_AF-A0A3B1C4C6-F1
#
_entry.id   AF-A0A3B1C4C6-F1
#
_cell.length_a   1.000
_cell.length_b   1.000
_cell.length_c   1.000
_cell.angle_alpha   90.00
_cell.angle_beta   90.00
_cell.angle_gamma   90.00
#
_symmetry.space_group_name_H-M   'P 1'
#
loop_
_entity.id
_entity.type
_entity.pdbx_description
1 polymer ?
#
loop_
_entity_poly.entity_id
_entity_poly.type
_entity_poly.pdbx_seq_one_letter_code
_entity_poly.pdbx_strand_id
1 'polypeptide(L)'
;MNGSRLLYLIEGDVPLLTFLLVWAGILALNGNIQKHKKVALAHAIATLASYLSIIILVRVGYEVGGNAPKWIMTVHHAIIYAIPPALACLMVTGLKGKRSIHKGFALLYVIIWSGALLTGLIILMKVKSWI
;
A
#
# COMPACT_ATOMS: atom_id res chain seq x y z
N MET A 1 -7.49 23.46 -9.06
CA MET A 1 -6.43 23.80 -8.08
C MET A 1 -6.55 23.01 -6.76
N ASN A 2 -6.85 21.70 -6.78
CA ASN A 2 -7.01 20.89 -5.56
C ASN A 2 -5.96 19.77 -5.38
N GLY A 3 -5.01 19.61 -6.32
CA GLY A 3 -4.02 18.53 -6.30
C GLY A 3 -3.06 18.55 -5.11
N SER A 4 -2.81 19.72 -4.49
CA SER A 4 -1.88 19.84 -3.37
C SER A 4 -2.38 19.16 -2.09
N ARG A 5 -3.70 19.21 -1.80
CA ARG A 5 -4.28 18.60 -0.58
C ARG A 5 -4.30 17.07 -0.62
N LEU A 6 -4.46 16.49 -1.82
CA LEU A 6 -4.43 15.04 -2.01
C LEU A 6 -3.03 14.46 -1.77
N LEU A 7 -2.01 15.19 -2.23
CA LEU A 7 -0.62 14.82 -2.05
C LEU A 7 -0.28 14.69 -0.56
N TYR A 8 -0.69 15.65 0.28
CA TYR A 8 -0.45 15.60 1.73
C TYR A 8 -1.17 14.46 2.47
N LEU A 9 -2.38 14.10 2.05
CA LEU A 9 -3.10 12.94 2.61
C LEU A 9 -2.38 11.64 2.27
N ILE A 10 -1.94 11.49 1.01
CA ILE A 10 -1.18 10.33 0.56
C ILE A 10 0.22 10.28 1.23
N GLU A 11 0.87 11.43 1.40
CA GLU A 11 2.17 11.57 2.10
C GLU A 11 2.08 11.19 3.59
N GLY A 12 0.92 11.35 4.23
CA GLY A 12 0.69 10.94 5.62
C GLY A 12 0.32 9.46 5.78
N ASP A 13 -0.50 8.92 4.88
CA ASP A 13 -0.98 7.54 4.96
C ASP A 13 0.14 6.53 4.66
N VAL A 14 0.96 6.77 3.62
CA VAL A 14 1.96 5.81 3.14
C VAL A 14 3.01 5.43 4.21
N PRO A 15 3.59 6.38 4.98
CA PRO A 15 4.50 6.06 6.08
C PRO A 15 3.84 5.21 7.17
N LEU A 16 2.60 5.56 7.56
CA LEU A 16 1.87 4.81 8.60
C LEU A 16 1.59 3.37 8.15
N LEU A 17 1.09 3.19 6.92
CA LEU A 17 0.81 1.87 6.36
C LEU A 17 2.10 1.04 6.23
N THR A 18 3.19 1.66 5.78
CA THR A 18 4.49 0.98 5.66
C THR A 18 5.03 0.58 7.03
N PHE A 19 4.90 1.45 8.04
CA PHE A 19 5.28 1.14 9.41
C PHE A 19 4.50 -0.06 9.96
N LEU A 20 3.17 -0.09 9.79
CA LEU A 20 2.34 -1.21 10.23
C LEU A 20 2.73 -2.51 9.55
N LEU A 21 3.02 -2.48 8.25
CA LEU A 21 3.49 -3.64 7.49
C LEU A 21 4.82 -4.17 8.03
N VAL A 22 5.82 -3.30 8.20
CA VAL A 22 7.14 -3.66 8.72
C VAL A 22 7.03 -4.21 10.14
N TRP A 23 6.25 -3.55 11.00
CA TRP A 23 6.03 -3.99 12.37
C TRP A 23 5.35 -5.36 12.42
N ALA A 24 4.33 -5.59 11.58
CA ALA A 24 3.70 -6.90 11.47
C ALA A 24 4.70 -7.98 11.03
N GLY A 25 5.60 -7.67 10.11
CA GLY A 25 6.69 -8.54 9.69
C GLY A 25 7.66 -8.89 10.82
N ILE A 26 8.15 -7.88 11.56
CA ILE A 26 9.05 -8.08 12.71
C ILE A 26 8.37 -8.97 13.78
N LEU A 27 7.11 -8.74 14.09
CA LEU A 27 6.37 -9.58 15.04
C LEU A 27 6.25 -11.04 14.57
N ALA A 28 6.08 -11.27 13.27
CA ALA A 28 6.04 -12.62 12.71
C ALA A 28 7.41 -13.31 12.81
N LEU A 29 8.50 -12.60 12.53
CA LEU A 29 9.87 -13.10 12.66
C LEU A 29 10.23 -13.45 14.11
N ASN A 30 9.77 -12.64 15.06
CA ASN A 30 9.95 -12.87 16.49
C ASN A 30 9.01 -13.94 17.07
N GLY A 31 8.19 -14.60 16.24
CA GLY A 31 7.23 -15.62 16.68
C GLY A 31 6.06 -15.09 17.51
N ASN A 32 5.87 -13.77 17.62
CA ASN A 32 4.78 -13.15 18.37
C ASN A 32 3.47 -13.13 17.55
N ILE A 33 2.89 -14.30 17.33
CA ILE A 33 1.77 -14.50 16.40
C ILE A 33 0.51 -13.74 16.84
N GLN A 34 0.24 -13.61 18.14
CA GLN A 34 -0.93 -12.89 18.62
C GLN A 34 -0.85 -11.39 18.29
N LYS A 35 0.29 -10.74 18.58
CA LYS A 35 0.47 -9.32 18.24
C LYS A 35 0.54 -9.13 16.72
N HIS A 36 1.20 -10.05 16.00
CA HIS A 36 1.27 -10.02 14.53
C HIS A 36 -0.14 -9.95 13.93
N LYS A 37 -1.07 -10.82 14.36
CA LYS A 37 -2.46 -10.81 13.87
C LYS A 37 -3.15 -9.46 14.08
N LYS A 38 -2.96 -8.83 15.24
CA LYS A 38 -3.57 -7.52 15.55
C LYS A 38 -3.02 -6.42 14.65
N VAL A 39 -1.69 -6.34 14.50
CA VAL A 39 -1.04 -5.32 13.66
C VAL A 39 -1.31 -5.57 12.17
N ALA A 40 -1.28 -6.82 11.72
CA ALA A 40 -1.62 -7.18 10.34
C ALA A 40 -3.07 -6.84 9.99
N LEU A 41 -4.01 -7.04 10.93
CA LEU A 41 -5.40 -6.62 10.74
C LEU A 41 -5.53 -5.10 10.68
N ALA A 42 -4.84 -4.36 11.56
CA ALA A 42 -4.81 -2.90 11.53
C ALA A 42 -4.25 -2.39 10.19
N HIS A 43 -3.14 -2.96 9.72
CA HIS A 43 -2.57 -2.70 8.40
C HIS A 43 -3.58 -2.95 7.28
N ALA A 44 -4.27 -4.09 7.31
CA ALA A 44 -5.23 -4.46 6.28
C ALA A 44 -6.41 -3.48 6.23
N ILE A 45 -6.98 -3.14 7.39
CA ILE A 45 -8.09 -2.18 7.50
C ILE A 45 -7.63 -0.79 7.01
N ALA A 46 -6.48 -0.32 7.47
CA ALA A 46 -5.95 0.99 7.08
C ALA A 46 -5.64 1.05 5.58
N THR A 47 -5.10 -0.03 5.00
CA THR A 47 -4.84 -0.13 3.55
C THR A 47 -6.14 -0.05 2.74
N LEU A 48 -7.18 -0.80 3.15
CA LEU A 48 -8.48 -0.76 2.47
C LEU A 48 -9.17 0.60 2.62
N ALA A 49 -9.09 1.22 3.80
CA ALA A 49 -9.63 2.54 4.05
C ALA A 49 -8.94 3.61 3.18
N SER A 50 -7.60 3.58 3.11
CA SER A 50 -6.83 4.50 2.26
C SER A 50 -7.13 4.28 0.77
N TYR A 51 -7.23 3.01 0.33
CA TYR A 51 -7.62 2.67 -1.04
C TYR A 51 -9.03 3.19 -1.41
N LEU A 52 -10.02 3.02 -0.53
CA LEU A 52 -11.37 3.56 -0.74
C LEU A 52 -11.39 5.09 -0.75
N SER A 53 -10.64 5.73 0.16
CA SER A 53 -10.50 7.19 0.20
C SER A 53 -9.95 7.72 -1.13
N ILE A 54 -8.90 7.08 -1.68
CA ILE A 54 -8.34 7.45 -2.99
C ILE A 54 -9.40 7.33 -4.09
N ILE A 55 -10.17 6.22 -4.14
CA ILE A 55 -11.23 6.05 -5.14
C ILE A 55 -12.28 7.17 -5.04
N ILE A 56 -12.72 7.51 -3.82
CA ILE A 56 -13.70 8.57 -3.59
C ILE A 56 -13.13 9.92 -4.06
N LEU A 57 -11.89 10.21 -3.69
CA LEU A 57 -11.23 11.46 -4.03
C LEU A 57 -11.05 11.62 -5.55
N VAL A 58 -10.67 10.55 -6.25
CA VAL A 58 -10.59 10.55 -7.71
C VAL A 58 -11.97 10.78 -8.33
N ARG A 59 -13.02 10.15 -7.81
CA ARG A 59 -14.40 10.33 -8.32
C ARG A 59 -14.93 11.75 -8.17
N VAL A 60 -14.53 12.47 -7.12
CA VAL A 60 -14.94 13.87 -6.91
C VAL A 60 -14.01 14.88 -7.60
N GLY A 61 -13.10 14.41 -8.48
CA GLY A 61 -12.32 15.25 -9.37
C GLY A 61 -10.93 15.63 -8.87
N TYR A 62 -10.39 14.95 -7.85
CA TYR A 62 -8.99 15.13 -7.49
C TYR A 62 -8.07 14.37 -8.45
N GLU A 63 -6.99 15.03 -8.88
CA GLU A 63 -5.96 14.42 -9.72
C GLU A 63 -4.89 13.75 -8.85
N VAL A 64 -4.56 12.51 -9.20
CA VAL A 64 -3.41 11.77 -8.65
C VAL A 64 -2.27 11.87 -9.66
N GLY A 65 -1.15 12.48 -9.27
CA GLY A 65 0.06 12.51 -10.10
C GLY A 65 -0.04 13.36 -11.37
N GLY A 66 -0.79 14.47 -11.36
CA GLY A 66 -1.10 15.30 -12.54
C GLY A 66 0.10 15.76 -13.40
N ASN A 67 1.32 15.78 -12.86
CA ASN A 67 2.55 16.14 -13.60
C ASN A 67 3.49 14.97 -13.89
N ALA A 68 3.13 13.74 -13.50
CA ALA A 68 3.98 12.58 -13.71
C ALA A 68 3.84 12.01 -15.14
N PRO A 69 4.93 11.46 -15.73
CA PRO A 69 4.87 10.83 -17.03
C PRO A 69 3.81 9.72 -17.10
N LYS A 70 3.06 9.63 -18.20
CA LYS A 70 1.97 8.64 -18.36
C LYS A 70 2.44 7.20 -18.12
N TRP A 71 3.64 6.84 -18.56
CA TRP A 71 4.16 5.49 -18.42
C TRP A 71 4.36 5.08 -16.95
N ILE A 72 4.87 5.98 -16.09
CA ILE A 72 5.09 5.66 -14.67
C ILE A 72 3.76 5.59 -13.93
N MET A 73 2.79 6.44 -14.29
CA MET A 73 1.43 6.39 -13.75
C MET A 73 0.72 5.08 -14.10
N THR A 74 0.86 4.60 -15.34
CA THR A 74 0.29 3.30 -15.74
C THR A 74 0.89 2.15 -14.94
N VAL A 75 2.21 2.12 -14.76
CA VAL A 75 2.88 1.10 -13.94
C VAL A 75 2.43 1.18 -12.48
N HIS A 76 2.42 2.39 -11.91
CA HIS A 76 2.01 2.61 -10.52
C HIS A 76 0.57 2.15 -10.26
N HIS A 77 -0.37 2.50 -11.15
CA HIS A 77 -1.75 2.05 -11.05
C HIS A 77 -1.87 0.53 -11.16
N ALA A 78 -1.15 -0.12 -12.09
CA ALA A 78 -1.17 -1.58 -12.22
C ALA A 78 -0.72 -2.26 -10.91
N ILE A 79 0.30 -1.72 -10.24
CA ILE A 79 0.78 -2.22 -8.95
C ILE A 79 -0.25 -1.97 -7.84
N ILE A 80 -0.80 -0.75 -7.75
CA ILE A 80 -1.81 -0.41 -6.72
C ILE A 80 -3.06 -1.28 -6.84
N TYR A 81 -3.53 -1.53 -8.07
CA TYR A 81 -4.70 -2.39 -8.28
C TYR A 81 -4.46 -3.86 -7.88
N ALA A 82 -3.20 -4.29 -7.78
CA ALA A 82 -2.86 -5.62 -7.27
C ALA A 82 -2.86 -5.69 -5.73
N ILE A 83 -2.86 -4.56 -5.01
CA ILE A 83 -2.80 -4.53 -3.54
C ILE A 83 -4.06 -5.16 -2.90
N PRO A 84 -5.30 -4.76 -3.23
CA PRO A 84 -6.49 -5.36 -2.61
C PRO A 84 -6.61 -6.88 -2.76
N PRO A 85 -6.45 -7.48 -3.97
CA PRO A 85 -6.52 -8.93 -4.10
C PRO A 85 -5.36 -9.64 -3.39
N ALA A 86 -4.13 -9.09 -3.42
CA ALA A 86 -3.01 -9.66 -2.68
C ALA A 86 -3.23 -9.64 -1.16
N LEU A 87 -3.78 -8.54 -0.64
CA LEU A 87 -4.16 -8.40 0.77
C LEU A 87 -5.26 -9.40 1.17
N ALA A 88 -6.26 -9.60 0.32
CA ALA A 88 -7.32 -10.58 0.54
C ALA A 88 -6.76 -12.01 0.60
N CYS A 89 -5.88 -12.39 -0.33
CA CYS A 89 -5.18 -13.67 -0.30
C CYS A 89 -4.37 -13.87 0.99
N LEU A 90 -3.67 -12.83 1.44
CA LEU A 90 -2.93 -12.82 2.69
C LEU A 90 -3.83 -13.07 3.92
N MET A 91 -4.94 -12.34 4.00
CA MET A 91 -5.90 -12.49 5.10
C MET A 91 -6.54 -13.87 5.10
N VAL A 92 -7.02 -14.35 3.95
CA VAL A 92 -7.66 -15.67 3.84
C VAL A 92 -6.70 -16.79 4.22
N THR A 93 -5.46 -16.75 3.73
CA THR A 93 -4.45 -17.77 4.05
C THR A 93 -4.01 -17.71 5.52
N GLY A 94 -3.94 -16.51 6.09
CA GLY A 94 -3.67 -16.30 7.52
C GLY A 94 -4.78 -16.83 8.42
N LEU A 95 -6.05 -16.55 8.10
CA LEU A 95 -7.22 -17.02 8.85
C LEU A 95 -7.41 -18.54 8.76
N LYS A 96 -7.13 -19.14 7.59
CA LYS A 96 -7.17 -20.60 7.39
C LYS A 96 -5.97 -21.34 8.00
N GLY A 97 -5.04 -20.64 8.64
CA GLY A 97 -3.85 -21.24 9.26
C GLY A 97 -2.87 -21.89 8.28
N LYS A 98 -2.93 -21.56 6.98
CA LYS A 98 -2.09 -22.15 5.94
C LYS A 98 -0.73 -21.47 5.89
N ARG A 99 0.11 -21.70 6.91
CA ARG A 99 1.38 -20.97 7.15
C ARG A 99 2.33 -20.93 5.95
N SER A 100 2.57 -22.04 5.27
CA SER A 100 3.50 -22.09 4.12
C SER A 100 3.01 -21.20 2.96
N ILE A 101 1.73 -21.34 2.61
CA ILE A 101 1.08 -20.55 1.56
C ILE A 101 1.03 -19.06 1.95
N HIS A 102 0.69 -18.77 3.21
CA HIS A 102 0.66 -17.40 3.74
C HIS A 102 2.03 -16.71 3.64
N LYS A 103 3.13 -17.41 3.95
CA LYS A 103 4.49 -16.86 3.77
C LYS A 103 4.78 -16.51 2.30
N GLY A 104 4.36 -17.36 1.37
CA GLY A 104 4.48 -17.08 -0.06
C GLY A 104 3.72 -15.81 -0.48
N PHE A 105 2.46 -15.68 -0.06
CA PHE A 105 1.68 -14.46 -0.32
C PHE A 105 2.22 -13.23 0.42
N ALA A 106 2.79 -13.39 1.61
CA ALA A 106 3.44 -12.30 2.34
C ALA A 106 4.63 -11.74 1.57
N LEU A 107 5.48 -12.62 1.02
CA LEU A 107 6.59 -12.21 0.17
C LEU A 107 6.09 -11.47 -1.09
N LEU A 108 5.10 -12.04 -1.79
CA LEU A 108 4.51 -11.39 -2.96
C LEU A 108 3.94 -10.02 -2.63
N TYR A 109 3.22 -9.89 -1.52
CA TYR A 109 2.64 -8.63 -1.07
C TYR A 109 3.71 -7.59 -0.75
N VAL A 110 4.81 -7.99 -0.08
CA VAL A 110 5.94 -7.10 0.19
C VAL A 110 6.59 -6.60 -1.12
N ILE A 111 6.73 -7.47 -2.13
CA ILE A 111 7.23 -7.07 -3.45
C ILE A 111 6.30 -6.05 -4.11
N ILE A 112 4.99 -6.31 -4.13
CA ILE A 112 3.98 -5.39 -4.67
C ILE A 112 4.03 -4.04 -3.93
N TRP A 113 4.04 -4.07 -2.60
CA TRP A 113 4.11 -2.88 -1.75
C TRP A 113 5.37 -2.06 -2.03
N SER A 114 6.51 -2.73 -2.15
CA SER A 114 7.80 -2.08 -2.44
C SER A 114 7.80 -1.45 -3.83
N GLY A 115 7.21 -2.10 -4.83
CA GLY A 115 6.98 -1.54 -6.16
C GLY A 115 6.10 -0.30 -6.12
N ALA A 116 5.03 -0.31 -5.31
CA ALA A 116 4.13 0.85 -5.14
C ALA A 116 4.87 2.03 -4.49
N LEU A 117 5.68 1.77 -3.45
CA LEU A 117 6.52 2.78 -2.80
C LEU A 117 7.53 3.38 -3.77
N LEU A 118 8.26 2.55 -4.53
CA LEU A 118 9.28 3.03 -5.47
C LEU A 118 8.65 3.87 -6.58
N THR A 119 7.59 3.37 -7.21
CA THR A 119 6.91 4.09 -8.30
C THR A 119 6.23 5.37 -7.79
N GLY A 120 5.64 5.34 -6.60
CA GLY A 120 5.08 6.53 -5.93
C GLY A 120 6.15 7.58 -5.60
N LEU A 121 7.33 7.14 -5.13
CA LEU A 121 8.47 8.03 -4.87
C LEU A 121 8.95 8.70 -6.17
N ILE A 122 9.09 7.94 -7.26
CA ILE A 122 9.48 8.51 -8.57
C ILE A 122 8.46 9.55 -9.04
N ILE A 123 7.16 9.25 -8.91
CA ILE A 123 6.07 10.20 -9.21
C ILE A 123 6.22 11.48 -8.38
N LEU A 124 6.43 11.33 -7.07
CA LEU A 124 6.59 12.47 -6.16
C LEU A 124 7.81 13.34 -6.53
N MET A 125 8.96 12.70 -6.76
CA MET A 125 10.19 13.41 -7.11
C MET A 125 10.05 14.18 -8.43
N LYS A 126 9.36 13.59 -9.42
CA LYS A 126 9.05 14.25 -10.71
C LYS A 126 8.09 15.43 -10.54
N VAL A 127 7.05 15.27 -9.71
CA VAL A 127 6.08 16.35 -9.43
C VAL A 127 6.72 17.52 -8.68
N LYS A 128 7.67 17.24 -7.78
CA LYS A 128 8.41 18.26 -7.00
C LYS A 128 9.64 18.83 -7.72
N SER A 129 9.88 18.42 -8.97
CA SER A 129 11.06 18.81 -9.77
C SER A 129 12.39 18.53 -9.09
N TRP A 130 12.48 17.47 -8.27
CA TRP A 130 13.74 17.03 -7.68
C TRP A 130 14.63 16.29 -8.69
N ILE A 131 14.01 15.74 -9.75
CA ILE A 131 14.64 15.07 -10.90
C ILE A 131 13.84 15.31 -12.18
#